data_AF-A0A3N7ZCJ7-F1
#
_entry.id   AF-A0A3N7ZCJ7-F1
#
_cell.length_a   1.000
_cell.length_b   1.000
_cell.length_c   1.000
_cell.angle_alpha   90.00
_cell.angle_beta   90.00
_cell.angle_gamma   90.00
#
_symmetry.space_group_name_H-M   'P 1'
#
loop_
_entity.id
_entity.type
_entity.pdbx_description
1 polymer ?
#
loop_
_entity_poly.entity_id
_entity_poly.type
_entity_poly.pdbx_seq_one_letter_code
_entity_poly.pdbx_strand_id
1 'polypeptide(L)'
;MVAVEYPELGFDEQRGLQTISLSGRESWESRFTRVSCGAGVVGKIYFAGGGPAIALRAELDALPLTEVADCRPYVSLLPGRMHACGHDGHMAMVLIFTIAVGNEFRQGSVPAQLLKLFNIGMS
;
A
#
# COMPACT_ATOMS: atom_id res chain seq x y z
N MET A 1 10.96 1.63 -6.85
CA MET A 1 10.02 1.63 -5.72
C MET A 1 10.22 2.95 -4.98
N VAL A 2 9.27 3.87 -5.13
CA VAL A 2 9.39 5.28 -4.69
C VAL A 2 9.29 5.44 -3.15
N ALA A 3 8.76 4.42 -2.46
CA ALA A 3 8.47 4.49 -1.03
C ALA A 3 9.71 4.55 -0.12
N VAL A 4 10.82 3.90 -0.49
CA VAL A 4 12.01 3.81 0.37
C VAL A 4 12.75 5.15 0.48
N GLU A 5 12.89 5.87 -0.63
CA GLU A 5 13.70 7.10 -0.70
C GLU A 5 12.94 8.33 -0.20
N TYR A 6 11.60 8.28 -0.18
CA TYR A 6 10.73 9.39 0.23
C TYR A 6 9.73 8.94 1.31
N PRO A 7 10.22 8.55 2.52
CA PRO A 7 9.35 8.13 3.61
C PRO A 7 8.46 9.29 4.08
N GLU A 8 7.16 9.00 4.22
CA GLU A 8 6.16 9.95 4.71
C GLU A 8 5.69 9.54 6.09
N LEU A 9 5.62 10.50 7.03
CA LEU A 9 5.14 10.22 8.38
C LEU A 9 3.66 9.88 8.37
N GLY A 10 3.20 9.27 9.46
CA GLY A 10 1.78 9.10 9.72
C GLY A 10 1.00 10.37 9.38
N PHE A 11 -0.11 10.21 8.64
CA PHE A 11 -1.02 11.28 8.24
C PHE A 11 -0.51 12.21 7.11
N ASP A 12 0.74 12.06 6.64
CA ASP A 12 1.40 12.86 5.59
C ASP A 12 1.69 12.07 4.29
N GLU A 13 1.11 10.87 4.12
CA GLU A 13 1.48 9.88 3.09
C GLU A 13 0.82 10.11 1.72
N GLN A 14 0.67 11.37 1.31
CA GLN A 14 -0.06 11.70 0.08
C GLN A 14 0.64 11.16 -1.18
N ARG A 15 1.97 11.21 -1.23
CA ARG A 15 2.74 10.75 -2.39
C ARG A 15 2.71 9.24 -2.52
N GLY A 16 2.92 8.52 -1.42
CA GLY A 16 2.86 7.07 -1.39
C GLY A 16 1.48 6.55 -1.78
N LEU A 17 0.41 7.18 -1.29
CA LEU A 17 -0.96 6.86 -1.71
C LEU A 17 -1.20 7.09 -3.21
N GLN A 18 -0.73 8.22 -3.75
CA GLN A 18 -0.84 8.50 -5.17
C GLN A 18 -0.09 7.46 -6.00
N THR A 19 1.10 7.05 -5.55
CA THR A 19 1.94 6.04 -6.19
C THR A 19 1.22 4.68 -6.22
N ILE A 20 0.73 4.21 -5.07
CA ILE A 20 0.00 2.93 -4.97
C ILE A 20 -1.25 2.94 -5.86
N SER A 21 -1.98 4.05 -5.86
CA SER A 21 -3.17 4.22 -6.69
C SER A 21 -2.85 4.19 -8.19
N LEU A 22 -1.65 4.63 -8.59
CA LEU A 22 -1.15 4.59 -9.96
C LEU A 22 -0.65 3.20 -10.37
N SER A 23 0.12 2.53 -9.50
CA SER A 23 0.78 1.25 -9.81
C SER A 23 -0.17 0.11 -10.16
N GLY A 24 -1.45 0.24 -9.81
CA GLY A 24 -2.45 -0.79 -10.04
C GLY A 24 -3.44 -0.55 -11.18
N ARG A 25 -3.45 0.65 -11.80
CA ARG A 25 -4.56 1.06 -12.67
C ARG A 25 -4.79 0.14 -13.87
N GLU A 26 -3.73 -0.39 -14.46
CA GLU A 26 -3.83 -1.27 -15.63
C GLU A 26 -4.34 -2.68 -15.27
N SER A 27 -4.00 -3.15 -14.07
CA SER A 27 -4.43 -4.46 -13.59
C SER A 27 -5.78 -4.41 -12.85
N TRP A 28 -6.29 -3.22 -12.50
CA TRP A 28 -7.43 -3.08 -11.59
C TRP A 28 -8.49 -2.15 -12.22
N GLU A 29 -9.64 -2.69 -12.64
CA GLU A 29 -10.85 -1.87 -12.94
C GLU A 29 -11.48 -1.24 -11.68
N SER A 30 -10.69 -1.10 -10.62
CA SER A 30 -11.21 -0.91 -9.28
C SER A 30 -11.60 0.53 -9.03
N ARG A 31 -12.84 0.71 -8.60
CA ARG A 31 -13.28 1.88 -7.85
C ARG A 31 -12.43 2.00 -6.59
N PHE A 32 -11.31 2.70 -6.67
CA PHE A 32 -10.56 3.11 -5.49
C PHE A 32 -11.47 4.06 -4.71
N THR A 33 -12.18 3.52 -3.73
CA THR A 33 -12.95 4.35 -2.80
C THR A 33 -12.03 4.66 -1.65
N ARG A 34 -11.48 5.88 -1.61
CA ARG A 34 -10.87 6.44 -0.40
C ARG A 34 -11.95 6.50 0.67
N VAL A 35 -11.92 5.57 1.61
CA VAL A 35 -12.74 5.68 2.82
C VAL A 35 -11.85 6.30 3.89
N SER A 36 -12.15 7.54 4.26
CA SER A 36 -11.53 8.21 5.40
C SER A 36 -12.24 7.77 6.68
N CYS A 37 -11.60 6.95 7.51
CA CYS A 37 -12.00 6.79 8.90
C CYS A 37 -10.87 7.32 9.79
N GLY A 38 -11.05 8.53 10.33
CA GLY A 38 -9.91 9.29 10.86
C GLY A 38 -8.93 9.62 9.73
N ALA A 39 -7.66 9.25 9.89
CA ALA A 39 -6.68 9.45 8.83
C ALA A 39 -6.54 8.32 7.84
N GLY A 40 -6.83 7.06 8.20
CA GLY A 40 -6.64 5.92 7.30
C GLY A 40 -7.32 6.09 5.94
N VAL A 41 -6.61 5.76 4.85
CA VAL A 41 -7.12 5.77 3.47
C VAL A 41 -7.27 4.35 3.00
N VAL A 42 -8.45 3.78 3.24
CA VAL A 42 -8.74 2.44 2.73
C VAL A 42 -8.88 2.48 1.22
N GLY A 43 -8.09 1.71 0.48
CA GLY A 43 -8.26 1.50 -0.96
C GLY A 43 -9.04 0.23 -1.27
N LYS A 44 -10.37 0.28 -1.28
CA LYS A 44 -11.19 -0.92 -1.56
C LYS A 44 -11.11 -1.29 -3.03
N ILE A 45 -10.87 -2.56 -3.31
CA ILE A 45 -10.96 -3.13 -4.65
C ILE A 45 -11.85 -4.35 -4.53
N TYR A 46 -12.80 -4.50 -5.44
CA TYR A 46 -13.68 -5.66 -5.50
C TYR A 46 -13.41 -6.35 -6.82
N PHE A 47 -13.21 -7.66 -6.76
CA PHE A 47 -13.20 -8.51 -7.94
C PHE A 47 -14.52 -9.26 -7.99
N ALA A 48 -15.03 -9.51 -9.21
CA ALA A 48 -16.40 -9.94 -9.46
C ALA A 48 -16.74 -11.38 -9.00
N GLY A 49 -15.86 -12.03 -8.24
CA GLY A 49 -16.14 -13.33 -7.63
C GLY A 49 -17.27 -13.23 -6.59
N GLY A 50 -18.25 -14.14 -6.67
CA GLY A 50 -19.17 -14.39 -5.56
C GLY A 50 -18.45 -15.08 -4.40
N GLY A 51 -18.93 -14.89 -3.16
CA GLY A 51 -18.38 -15.57 -1.98
C GLY A 51 -17.81 -14.62 -0.92
N PRO A 52 -17.12 -15.17 0.10
CA PRO A 52 -16.59 -14.40 1.23
C PRO A 52 -15.49 -13.42 0.80
N ALA A 53 -15.26 -12.39 1.60
CA ALA A 53 -14.21 -11.40 1.35
C ALA A 53 -12.94 -11.72 2.14
N ILE A 54 -11.78 -11.63 1.46
CA ILE A 54 -10.44 -11.72 2.03
C ILE A 54 -9.86 -10.31 2.05
N ALA A 55 -9.38 -9.83 3.20
CA ALA A 55 -8.77 -8.52 3.34
C ALA A 55 -7.25 -8.62 3.45
N LEU A 56 -6.52 -7.89 2.61
CA LEU A 56 -5.08 -7.67 2.74
C LEU A 56 -4.83 -6.29 3.32
N ARG A 57 -4.02 -6.20 4.37
CA ARG A 57 -3.67 -4.94 5.03
C ARG A 57 -2.17 -4.67 4.92
N ALA A 58 -1.81 -3.44 4.59
CA ALA A 58 -0.46 -2.92 4.76
C ALA A 58 -0.49 -1.46 5.25
N GLU A 59 0.48 -1.12 6.09
CA GLU A 59 0.74 0.24 6.59
C GLU A 59 1.75 0.92 5.67
N LEU A 60 1.63 2.23 5.48
CA LEU A 60 2.53 3.02 4.63
C LEU A 60 3.35 4.06 5.40
N ASP A 61 3.10 4.28 6.67
CA ASP A 61 3.73 5.35 7.44
C ASP A 61 5.22 5.07 7.76
N ALA A 62 5.98 6.15 7.89
CA ALA A 62 7.36 6.17 8.35
C ALA A 62 7.44 6.69 9.80
N LEU A 63 8.61 6.50 10.41
CA LEU A 63 8.94 7.01 11.74
C LEU A 63 9.79 8.28 11.68
N PRO A 64 9.71 9.15 12.70
CA PRO A 64 10.50 10.37 12.81
C PRO A 64 11.95 10.07 13.26
N LEU A 65 12.66 9.28 12.45
CA LEU A 65 14.03 8.84 12.69
C LEU A 65 14.88 9.15 11.47
N THR A 66 16.11 9.62 11.69
CA THR A 66 17.08 9.78 10.60
C THR A 66 17.70 8.43 10.27
N GLU A 67 17.58 8.02 9.01
CA GLU A 67 18.22 6.80 8.54
C GLU A 67 19.75 6.93 8.59
N VAL A 68 20.41 5.92 9.14
CA VAL A 68 21.88 5.84 9.11
C VAL A 68 22.28 5.23 7.78
N ALA A 69 22.92 6.04 6.92
CA ALA A 69 23.40 5.60 5.62
C ALA A 69 24.53 4.58 5.79
N ASP A 70 24.23 3.31 5.56
CA ASP A 70 25.08 2.13 5.69
C ASP A 70 25.52 1.61 4.32
N CYS A 71 25.81 2.52 3.39
CA CYS A 71 26.19 2.23 2.00
C CYS A 71 25.09 1.56 1.14
N ARG A 72 23.84 1.48 1.62
CA ARG A 72 22.71 1.06 0.78
C ARG A 72 22.42 2.09 -0.32
N PRO A 73 22.14 1.65 -1.57
CA PRO A 73 21.79 2.56 -2.66
C PRO A 73 20.36 3.09 -2.56
N TYR A 74 19.57 2.62 -1.59
CA TYR A 74 18.19 3.02 -1.33
C TYR A 74 18.08 3.48 0.11
N VAL A 75 18.37 4.76 0.35
CA VAL A 75 18.23 5.39 1.68
C VAL A 75 17.26 6.55 1.58
N SER A 76 16.61 6.87 2.68
CA SER A 76 15.79 8.06 2.81
C SER A 76 16.58 9.30 2.40
N LEU A 77 16.00 10.06 1.47
CA LEU A 77 16.50 11.38 1.07
C LEU A 77 15.94 12.50 1.96
N LEU A 78 15.07 12.15 2.92
CA LEU A 78 14.39 13.07 3.81
C LEU A 78 14.95 12.93 5.23
N PRO A 79 15.74 13.91 5.72
CA PRO A 79 16.25 13.88 7.08
C PRO A 79 15.13 13.76 8.11
N GLY A 80 15.35 12.95 9.16
CA GLY A 80 14.36 12.71 10.20
C GLY A 80 13.17 11.87 9.79
N ARG A 81 13.19 11.19 8.63
CA ARG A 81 12.14 10.26 8.20
C ARG A 81 12.74 8.94 7.71
N MET A 82 12.20 7.81 8.17
CA MET A 82 12.66 6.47 7.78
C MET A 82 11.54 5.42 7.93
N HIS A 83 11.41 4.49 6.98
CA HIS A 83 10.60 3.27 7.14
C HIS A 83 11.31 2.23 8.02
N ALA A 84 11.62 2.58 9.27
CA ALA A 84 12.37 1.70 10.17
C ALA A 84 11.59 0.44 10.60
N CYS A 85 10.27 0.42 10.41
CA CYS A 85 9.40 -0.75 10.65
C CYS A 85 9.14 -1.61 9.40
N GLY A 86 9.74 -1.28 8.25
CA GLY A 86 9.57 -2.04 7.01
C GLY A 86 8.20 -1.89 6.34
N HIS A 87 7.49 -0.80 6.61
CA HIS A 87 6.16 -0.52 6.03
C HIS A 87 6.21 -0.37 4.51
N ASP A 88 7.31 0.14 3.97
CA ASP A 88 7.66 0.08 2.54
C ASP A 88 7.68 -1.35 1.98
N GLY A 89 8.31 -2.28 2.70
CA GLY A 89 8.37 -3.70 2.35
C GLY A 89 7.02 -4.41 2.43
N HIS A 90 6.25 -4.18 3.50
CA HIS A 90 4.88 -4.71 3.61
C HIS A 90 4.01 -4.22 2.45
N MET A 91 4.12 -2.93 2.13
CA MET A 91 3.38 -2.33 1.04
C MET A 91 3.74 -2.91 -0.32
N ALA A 92 5.03 -3.11 -0.57
CA ALA A 92 5.53 -3.77 -1.76
C ALA A 92 4.95 -5.18 -1.93
N MET A 93 4.98 -5.98 -0.86
CA MET A 93 4.50 -7.36 -0.89
C MET A 93 3.00 -7.43 -1.17
N VAL A 94 2.19 -6.63 -0.48
CA VAL A 94 0.74 -6.60 -0.72
C VAL A 94 0.41 -6.11 -2.12
N LEU A 95 1.13 -5.10 -2.62
CA LEU A 95 0.94 -4.57 -3.97
C LEU A 95 1.28 -5.61 -5.04
N ILE A 96 2.44 -6.27 -4.94
CA ILE A 96 2.86 -7.29 -5.90
C ILE A 96 1.93 -8.50 -5.86
N PHE A 97 1.61 -9.01 -4.67
CA PHE A 97 0.67 -10.12 -4.52
C PHE A 97 -0.65 -9.79 -5.21
N THR A 98 -1.18 -8.60 -4.94
CA THR A 98 -2.41 -8.10 -5.54
C THR A 98 -2.37 -8.06 -7.06
N ILE A 99 -1.27 -7.58 -7.65
CA ILE A 99 -1.10 -7.51 -9.10
C ILE A 99 -1.04 -8.92 -9.67
N ALA A 100 -0.28 -9.81 -9.03
CA ALA A 100 -0.07 -11.17 -9.47
C ALA A 100 -1.38 -11.99 -9.51
N VAL A 101 -2.23 -11.88 -8.47
CA VAL A 101 -3.48 -12.66 -8.39
C VAL A 101 -4.70 -11.95 -8.97
N GLY A 102 -4.54 -10.70 -9.43
CA GLY A 102 -5.67 -9.85 -9.82
C GLY A 102 -6.49 -10.42 -10.97
N ASN A 103 -5.88 -11.19 -11.86
CA ASN A 103 -6.56 -11.79 -13.02
C ASN A 103 -7.44 -12.98 -12.61
N GLU A 104 -6.97 -13.82 -11.70
CA GLU A 104 -7.67 -15.00 -11.19
C GLU A 104 -8.93 -14.60 -10.42
N PHE A 105 -8.82 -13.56 -9.59
CA PHE A 105 -9.98 -12.98 -8.91
C PHE A 105 -10.95 -12.31 -9.89
N ARG A 106 -10.45 -11.66 -10.95
CA ARG A 106 -11.29 -11.04 -11.99
C ARG A 106 -12.07 -12.07 -12.80
N GLN A 107 -11.42 -13.19 -13.15
CA GLN A 107 -12.03 -14.29 -13.92
C GLN A 107 -12.95 -15.17 -13.07
N GLY A 108 -13.03 -14.95 -11.76
CA GLY A 108 -13.83 -15.77 -10.84
C GLY A 108 -13.24 -17.16 -10.58
N SER A 109 -11.97 -17.39 -10.93
CA SER A 109 -11.26 -18.65 -10.65
C SER A 109 -11.05 -18.85 -9.14
N VAL A 110 -11.07 -17.76 -8.38
CA VAL A 110 -11.11 -17.76 -6.91
C VAL A 110 -12.52 -17.40 -6.45
N PRO A 111 -13.23 -18.28 -5.70
CA PRO A 111 -14.60 -18.03 -5.24
C PRO A 111 -14.61 -17.14 -3.98
N ALA A 112 -13.94 -15.99 -4.07
CA ALA A 112 -13.84 -15.01 -3.00
C ALA A 112 -13.66 -13.60 -3.58
N GLN A 113 -13.94 -12.59 -2.77
CA GLN A 113 -13.65 -11.20 -3.07
C GLN A 113 -12.33 -10.80 -2.40
N LEU A 114 -11.43 -10.10 -3.12
CA LEU A 114 -10.18 -9.61 -2.54
C LEU A 114 -10.28 -8.12 -2.23
N LEU A 115 -10.44 -7.80 -0.95
CA LEU A 115 -10.41 -6.45 -0.40
C LEU A 115 -8.97 -6.06 -0.05
N LYS A 116 -8.58 -4.84 -0.39
CA LYS A 116 -7.27 -4.27 -0.05
C LYS A 116 -7.50 -3.12 0.93
N LEU A 117 -6.67 -3.06 1.96
CA LEU A 117 -6.71 -2.05 3.00
C LEU A 117 -5.30 -1.48 3.09
N PHE A 118 -5.16 -0.24 2.64
CA PHE A 118 -3.92 0.51 2.87
C PHE A 118 -4.22 1.43 4.05
N ASN A 119 -3.42 1.35 5.09
CA ASN A 119 -3.57 2.22 6.25
C ASN A 119 -2.53 3.32 6.16
N ILE A 120 -2.97 4.52 6.56
CA ILE A 120 -2.08 5.65 6.80
C ILE A 120 -2.23 6.05 8.27
N GLY A 121 -1.08 6.23 8.94
CA GLY A 121 -0.93 6.56 10.36
C GLY A 121 -1.79 5.79 11.36
N MET A 122 -1.15 5.00 12.25
CA MET A 122 -1.72 4.73 13.57
C MET A 122 -1.03 5.65 14.59
N SER A 123 -1.79 6.62 15.11
CA SER A 123 -1.39 7.42 16.28
C SER A 123 -1.37 6.56 17.54
#